data_AF-A0A819U102-F1
#
_entry.id   AF-A0A819U102-F1
#
_cell.length_a   1.000
_cell.length_b   1.000
_cell.length_c   1.000
_cell.angle_alpha   90.00
_cell.angle_beta   90.00
_cell.angle_gamma   90.00
#
_symmetry.space_group_name_H-M   'P 1'
#
loop_
_entity.id
_entity.type
_entity.pdbx_description
1 polymer ?
#
loop_
_entity_poly.entity_id
_entity_poly.type
_entity_poly.pdbx_seq_one_letter_code
_entity_poly.pdbx_strand_id
1 'polypeptide(L)' 'MMSSIVQSKCNKLILLLNTYRCIQDKVLNTTIYWKCGNYSCSGHAIH' A
#
# COMPACT_ATOMS: atom_id res chain seq x y z
N MET A 1 -0.11 6.38 -17.75
CA MET A 1 -0.63 5.82 -16.48
C MET A 1 0.22 6.38 -15.35
N MET A 2 -0.35 7.11 -14.39
CA MET A 2 0.38 7.62 -13.23
C MET A 2 0.28 6.61 -12.09
N SER A 3 1.44 6.18 -11.59
CA SER A 3 1.55 5.40 -10.36
C SER A 3 2.40 6.19 -9.36
N SER A 4 1.97 6.17 -8.10
CA SER A 4 2.69 6.81 -7.00
C SER A 4 2.81 5.85 -5.84
N ILE A 5 4.00 5.79 -5.24
CA ILE A 5 4.22 5.05 -4.00
C ILE A 5 4.16 6.04 -2.86
N VAL A 6 3.30 5.77 -1.89
CA VAL A 6 3.14 6.58 -0.68
C VAL A 6 3.31 5.71 0.56
N GLN A 7 3.81 6.29 1.64
CA GLN A 7 3.92 5.60 2.92
C GLN A 7 2.67 5.90 3.75
N SER A 8 2.01 4.85 4.23
CA SER A 8 0.84 4.98 5.10
C SER A 8 1.25 5.39 6.51
N LYS A 9 0.28 5.89 7.29
CA LYS A 9 0.44 6.15 8.73
C LYS A 9 0.89 4.92 9.52
N CYS A 10 0.65 3.72 9.00
CA CYS A 10 1.01 2.45 9.61
C CYS A 10 2.36 1.92 9.13
N ASN A 11 3.20 2.80 8.59
CA ASN A 11 4.52 2.47 8.09
C ASN A 11 4.51 1.40 6.97
N LYS A 12 3.41 1.29 6.24
CA LYS A 12 3.27 0.37 5.10
C LYS A 12 3.35 1.15 3.80
N LEU A 13 4.08 0.63 2.82
CA LEU A 13 4.07 1.19 1.47
C LEU A 13 2.74 0.87 0.79
N ILE A 14 2.17 1.89 0.16
CA ILE A 14 0.94 1.85 -0.64
C ILE A 14 1.30 2.28 -2.06
N LEU A 15 1.00 1.42 -3.03
CA LEU A 15 1.01 1.73 -4.44
C LEU A 15 -0.38 2.24 -4.84
N LEU A 16 -0.41 3.50 -5.28
CA LEU A 16 -1.57 4.11 -5.91
C LEU A 16 -1.47 3.86 -7.42
N LEU A 17 -2.37 3.05 -7.96
CA LEU A 17 -2.42 2.72 -9.38
C LEU A 17 -3.80 3.10 -9.91
N ASN A 18 -3.90 4.24 -10.58
CA ASN A 18 -5.17 4.84 -11.00
C ASN A 18 -6.14 5.00 -9.80
N THR A 19 -7.26 4.29 -9.79
CA THR A 19 -8.26 4.25 -8.69
C THR A 19 -7.98 3.14 -7.67
N TYR A 20 -6.98 2.29 -7.91
CA TYR A 20 -6.62 1.18 -7.02
C TYR A 20 -5.60 1.58 -5.97
N ARG A 21 -5.78 1.01 -4.78
CA ARG A 21 -4.82 1.10 -3.67
C ARG A 21 -4.32 -0.31 -3.38
N CYS A 22 -3.02 -0.49 -3.46
CA CYS A 22 -2.37 -1.77 -3.19
C CYS A 22 -1.33 -1.60 -2.10
N ILE A 23 -1.30 -2.52 -1.13
CA ILE A 23 -0.30 -2.53 -0.07
C ILE A 23 0.81 -3.49 -0.41
N GLN A 24 2.01 -3.22 0.09
CA GLN A 24 3.09 -4.19 0.04
C GLN A 24 2.74 -5.44 0.87
N ASP A 25 2.75 -6.60 0.21
CA ASP A 25 2.46 -7.90 0.83
C ASP A 25 3.76 -8.61 1.22
N LYS A 26 4.63 -8.87 0.23
CA LYS A 26 5.91 -9.55 0.43
C LYS A 26 6.96 -9.05 -0.55
N VAL A 27 8.22 -9.22 -0.19
CA VAL A 27 9.38 -8.98 -1.06
C VAL A 27 10.04 -10.33 -1.30
N LEU A 28 10.19 -10.72 -2.56
CA LEU A 28 10.97 -11.90 -2.94
C LEU A 28 12.13 -11.42 -3.80
N ASN A 29 13.34 -11.60 -3.30
CA ASN A 29 14.58 -11.09 -3.91
C ASN A 29 14.50 -9.57 -4.14
N THR A 30 14.39 -9.13 -5.39
CA THR A 30 14.29 -7.73 -5.81
C THR A 30 12.87 -7.33 -6.22
N THR A 31 11.91 -8.25 -6.14
CA THR A 31 10.53 -8.05 -6.58
C THR A 31 9.60 -7.80 -5.40
N ILE A 32 8.89 -6.68 -5.45
CA ILE A 32 7.87 -6.31 -4.45
C ILE A 32 6.50 -6.77 -4.96
N TYR A 33 5.83 -7.60 -4.17
CA TYR A 33 4.47 -8.05 -4.44
C TYR A 33 3.48 -7.16 -3.71
N TRP A 34 2.44 -6.75 -4.44
CA TRP A 34 1.41 -5.85 -3.96
C TRP A 34 0.08 -6.58 -3.88
N LYS A 35 -0.67 -6.34 -2.81
CA LYS A 35 -2.03 -6.84 -2.64
C LYS A 35 -3.01 -5.67 -2.74
N CYS A 36 -3.85 -5.70 -3.77
CA CYS A 36 -4.86 -4.67 -4.03
C CYS A 36 -6.18 -5.06 -3.35
N GLY A 37 -6.76 -4.15 -2.56
CA GLY A 37 -8.02 -4.41 -1.86
C GLY A 37 -8.34 -3.35 -0.82
N ASN A 38 -9.45 -3.57 -0.10
CA ASN A 38 -9.84 -2.73 1.03
C ASN A 38 -8.84 -2.94 2.18
N TYR A 39 -7.85 -2.07 2.25
CA TYR A 39 -6.92 -2.03 3.36
C TYR A 39 -7.48 -1.14 4.48
N SER A 40 -7.97 -1.79 5.53
CA SER A 40 -8.24 -1.15 6.82
C SER A 40 -6.96 -1.22 7.63
N CYS A 41 -6.22 -0.11 7.75
CA CYS A 41 -5.24 -0.07 8.82
C CYS A 41 -6.01 0.11 10.14
N SER A 42 -6.14 -0.95 10.93
CA SER A 42 -6.62 -0.90 12.31
C SER A 42 -5.55 -0.33 13.25
N GLY A 43 -4.79 0.66 12.80
CA GLY A 43 -4.09 1.59 13.67
C GLY A 43 -5.03 2.76 13.88
N HIS A 44 -5.43 3.02 15.13
CA HIS A 44 -6.27 4.15 15.54
C HIS A 44 -6.10 5.33 14.58
N ALA A 45 -7.17 5.64 13.83
CA ALA A 45 -7.28 6.95 13.24
C ALA A 45 -7.37 7.91 14.42
N ILE A 46 -6.23 8.51 14.80
CA ILE A 46 -6.26 9.70 15.65
C ILE A 46 -6.98 10.74 14.79
N HIS A 47 -8.21 11.02 15.20
CA HIS A 47 -9.10 12.05 14.69
C HIS A 47 -8.40 13.42 14.77
#